data_AF-A0A1G5HPD0-F1
#
_entry.id   AF-A0A1G5HPD0-F1
#
_cell.length_a   1.000
_cell.length_b   1.000
_cell.length_c   1.000
_cell.angle_alpha   90.00
_cell.angle_beta   90.00
_cell.angle_gamma   90.00
#
_symmetry.space_group_name_H-M   'P 1'
#
loop_
_entity.id
_entity.type
_entity.pdbx_description
1 polymer ?
#
loop_
_entity_poly.entity_id
_entity_poly.type
_entity_poly.pdbx_seq_one_letter_code
_entity_poly.pdbx_strand_id
1 'polypeptide(L)'
;MKIASRYLRLLDPYMEGPDVMHVQERLLQLGFYENSIDGVYDEGVYESVRSFQADYGLNPDGIVGPDTWNAIGLDPNKRYPIPEEGYTLDIDLERKILLLKRFNETLETYPVAVGRPETPTPVGEWQIIQKTMNPGGPFGTRWMRINVPWGGYGIHGTDTPESIGTAASRGCIRMFNEDVNELYDIVPLGTPVKITGENITGRILDVGVAPGQDVFTVKTILTELGYYEGEIDGIYDEEIKEAVRSFQRDFNLIADGIVGVNTYNMLQLSRDQFFDIREP
;
A
#
# COMPACT_ATOMS: atom_id res chain seq x y z
N MET A 1 -12.56 -3.45 -6.44
CA MET A 1 -11.54 -2.46 -6.01
C MET A 1 -11.98 -1.60 -4.81
N LYS A 2 -11.74 -2.01 -3.54
CA LYS A 2 -11.88 -1.11 -2.38
C LYS A 2 -10.55 -0.41 -2.13
N ILE A 3 -10.33 0.75 -2.74
CA ILE A 3 -9.22 1.61 -2.34
C ILE A 3 -9.56 2.11 -0.94
N ALA A 4 -9.02 1.48 0.09
CA ALA A 4 -9.17 1.93 1.48
C ALA A 4 -8.30 3.17 1.71
N SER A 5 -8.54 4.23 0.94
CA SER A 5 -8.14 5.59 1.27
C SER A 5 -8.98 6.08 2.42
N ARG A 6 -8.35 6.78 3.36
CA ARG A 6 -9.04 7.52 4.42
C ARG A 6 -10.20 8.34 3.82
N TYR A 7 -11.21 8.60 4.64
CA TYR A 7 -12.30 9.50 4.27
C TYR A 7 -11.76 10.93 4.13
N LEU A 8 -11.73 11.48 2.92
CA LEU A 8 -11.42 12.90 2.72
C LEU A 8 -12.67 13.74 2.98
N ARG A 9 -12.50 14.88 3.62
CA ARG A 9 -13.58 15.77 4.04
C ARG A 9 -13.00 17.12 4.45
N LEU A 10 -13.86 18.12 4.46
CA LEU A 10 -13.53 19.44 4.99
C LEU A 10 -13.24 19.32 6.50
N LEU A 11 -12.04 19.74 6.92
CA LEU A 11 -11.58 19.78 8.31
C LEU A 11 -10.87 21.11 8.59
N ASP A 12 -10.67 21.43 9.87
CA ASP A 12 -9.78 22.51 10.33
C ASP A 12 -8.68 21.91 11.23
N PRO A 13 -7.40 21.91 10.80
CA PRO A 13 -6.90 22.38 9.50
C PRO A 13 -7.34 21.47 8.34
N TYR A 14 -7.30 22.00 7.10
CA TYR A 14 -7.68 21.25 5.90
C TYR A 14 -6.86 19.96 5.74
N MET A 15 -7.49 18.97 5.12
CA MET A 15 -6.79 17.75 4.76
C MET A 15 -5.90 18.04 3.56
N GLU A 16 -4.62 17.71 3.67
CA GLU A 16 -3.67 17.85 2.57
C GLU A 16 -3.14 16.47 2.15
N GLY A 17 -2.77 16.34 0.89
CA GLY A 17 -2.12 15.13 0.40
C GLY A 17 -2.21 14.91 -1.10
N PRO A 18 -1.36 14.04 -1.65
CA PRO A 18 -1.49 13.58 -3.02
C PRO A 18 -2.80 12.85 -3.28
N ASP A 19 -3.38 12.20 -2.28
CA ASP A 19 -4.72 11.62 -2.38
C ASP A 19 -5.79 12.70 -2.64
N VAL A 20 -5.63 13.90 -2.07
CA VAL A 20 -6.46 15.07 -2.39
C VAL A 20 -6.17 15.58 -3.80
N MET A 21 -4.89 15.67 -4.22
CA MET A 21 -4.55 16.05 -5.60
C MET A 21 -5.21 15.11 -6.61
N HIS A 22 -5.22 13.80 -6.34
CA HIS A 22 -5.86 12.81 -7.21
C HIS A 22 -7.37 13.02 -7.32
N VAL A 23 -8.03 13.37 -6.21
CA VAL A 23 -9.44 13.75 -6.25
C VAL A 23 -9.64 15.03 -7.06
N GLN A 24 -8.85 16.08 -6.81
CA GLN A 24 -8.92 17.35 -7.55
C GLN A 24 -8.71 17.14 -9.05
N GLU A 25 -7.66 16.41 -9.45
CA GLU A 25 -7.38 16.06 -10.85
C GLU A 25 -8.53 15.28 -11.48
N ARG A 26 -9.10 14.33 -10.75
CA ARG A 26 -10.16 13.49 -11.29
C ARG A 26 -11.47 14.25 -11.41
N LEU A 27 -11.83 15.06 -10.41
CA LEU A 27 -12.97 15.98 -10.50
C LEU A 27 -12.79 16.97 -11.65
N LEU A 28 -11.58 17.50 -11.86
CA LEU A 28 -11.27 18.38 -13.00
C LEU A 28 -11.49 17.66 -14.33
N GLN A 29 -10.98 16.44 -14.49
CA GLN A 29 -11.21 15.63 -15.70
C GLN A 29 -12.68 15.29 -15.94
N LEU A 30 -13.46 15.13 -14.87
CA LEU A 30 -14.89 14.84 -14.92
C LEU A 30 -15.75 16.11 -15.07
N GLY A 31 -15.15 17.30 -15.02
CA GLY A 31 -15.84 18.59 -15.16
C GLY A 31 -16.52 19.09 -13.88
N PHE A 32 -16.15 18.57 -12.71
CA PHE A 32 -16.68 18.98 -11.41
C PHE A 32 -15.80 19.96 -10.64
N TYR A 33 -14.55 20.17 -11.06
CA TYR A 33 -13.59 21.06 -10.39
C TYR A 33 -12.92 21.97 -11.42
N GLU A 34 -12.77 23.25 -11.10
CA GLU A 34 -12.20 24.25 -12.03
C GLU A 34 -10.98 24.99 -11.46
N ASN A 35 -10.67 24.78 -10.17
CA ASN A 35 -9.57 25.46 -9.48
C ASN A 35 -8.24 24.74 -9.69
N SER A 36 -7.16 25.34 -9.18
CA SER A 36 -5.83 24.73 -9.17
C SER A 36 -5.80 23.42 -8.37
N ILE A 37 -4.99 22.46 -8.85
CA ILE A 37 -4.65 21.24 -8.12
C ILE A 37 -3.47 21.57 -7.21
N ASP A 38 -3.74 21.71 -5.92
CA ASP A 38 -2.77 22.07 -4.88
C ASP A 38 -2.68 21.02 -3.77
N GLY A 39 -3.53 20.00 -3.80
CA GLY A 39 -3.56 18.94 -2.81
C GLY A 39 -4.20 19.32 -1.48
N VAL A 40 -4.97 20.41 -1.44
CA VAL A 40 -5.68 20.89 -0.24
C VAL A 40 -7.17 20.63 -0.38
N TYR A 41 -7.78 19.97 0.60
CA TYR A 41 -9.21 19.67 0.61
C TYR A 41 -9.95 20.84 1.27
N ASP A 42 -10.12 21.92 0.50
CA ASP A 42 -10.79 23.15 0.89
C ASP A 42 -12.31 23.11 0.59
N GLU A 43 -13.00 24.24 0.80
CA GLU A 43 -14.43 24.37 0.48
C GLU A 43 -14.73 24.16 -1.01
N GLY A 44 -13.80 24.52 -1.89
CA GLY A 44 -13.92 24.33 -3.33
C GLY A 44 -13.96 22.84 -3.69
N VAL A 45 -13.04 22.06 -3.14
CA VAL A 45 -13.02 20.60 -3.30
C VAL A 45 -14.28 19.97 -2.66
N TYR A 46 -14.67 20.43 -1.47
CA TYR A 46 -15.87 19.95 -0.79
C TYR A 46 -17.14 20.08 -1.65
N GLU A 47 -17.42 21.27 -2.21
CA GLU A 47 -18.60 21.49 -3.05
C GLU A 47 -18.51 20.73 -4.38
N SER A 48 -17.29 20.55 -4.91
CA SER A 48 -17.05 19.77 -6.13
C SER A 48 -17.33 18.29 -5.91
N VAL A 49 -16.93 17.74 -4.76
CA VAL A 49 -17.25 16.36 -4.36
C VAL A 49 -18.75 16.18 -4.17
N ARG A 50 -19.44 17.13 -3.53
CA ARG A 50 -20.90 17.08 -3.38
C ARG A 50 -21.63 17.08 -4.71
N SER A 51 -21.19 17.92 -5.64
CA SER A 51 -21.74 18.00 -7.00
C SER A 51 -21.54 16.68 -7.75
N PHE A 52 -20.33 16.12 -7.70
CA PHE A 52 -20.04 14.79 -8.24
C PHE A 52 -20.92 13.69 -7.61
N GLN A 53 -21.01 13.66 -6.28
CA GLN A 53 -21.83 12.67 -5.58
C GLN A 53 -23.30 12.74 -5.99
N ALA A 54 -23.87 13.94 -6.10
CA ALA A 54 -25.25 14.14 -6.54
C ALA A 54 -25.49 13.61 -7.96
N ASP A 55 -24.59 13.91 -8.90
CA ASP A 55 -24.71 13.48 -10.30
C ASP A 55 -24.53 11.96 -10.48
N TYR A 56 -23.74 11.33 -9.62
CA TYR A 56 -23.47 9.88 -9.66
C TYR A 56 -24.39 9.06 -8.74
N GLY A 57 -25.45 9.67 -8.19
CA GLY A 57 -26.45 8.98 -7.39
C GLY A 57 -25.96 8.53 -5.99
N LEU A 58 -24.92 9.18 -5.47
CA LEU A 58 -24.40 8.99 -4.11
C LEU A 58 -25.02 10.00 -3.14
N ASN A 59 -24.78 9.81 -1.84
CA ASN A 59 -25.12 10.81 -0.82
C ASN A 59 -24.20 12.04 -0.96
N PRO A 60 -24.71 13.26 -1.21
CA PRO A 60 -23.90 14.45 -1.44
C PRO A 60 -23.44 15.11 -0.13
N ASP A 61 -22.69 14.36 0.67
CA ASP A 61 -22.15 14.78 1.98
C ASP A 61 -20.79 15.48 1.90
N GLY A 62 -20.15 15.48 0.73
CA GLY A 62 -18.83 16.06 0.52
C GLY A 62 -17.72 15.27 1.20
N ILE A 63 -17.97 13.97 1.46
CA ILE A 63 -17.00 13.05 2.02
C ILE A 63 -16.57 12.06 0.95
N VAL A 64 -15.27 12.02 0.68
CA VAL A 64 -14.68 10.99 -0.20
C VAL A 64 -14.47 9.72 0.62
N GLY A 65 -15.56 8.96 0.83
CA GLY A 65 -15.57 7.63 1.42
C GLY A 65 -15.42 6.52 0.38
N PRO A 66 -15.49 5.22 0.78
CA PRO A 66 -15.30 4.09 -0.13
C PRO A 66 -16.18 4.15 -1.39
N ASP A 67 -17.45 4.54 -1.25
CA ASP A 67 -18.36 4.62 -2.41
C ASP A 67 -17.96 5.74 -3.37
N THR A 68 -17.60 6.92 -2.83
CA THR A 68 -17.07 8.03 -3.62
C THR A 68 -15.75 7.67 -4.29
N TRP A 69 -14.85 6.97 -3.60
CA TRP A 69 -13.57 6.48 -4.15
C TRP A 69 -13.77 5.51 -5.32
N ASN A 70 -14.75 4.62 -5.20
CA ASN A 70 -15.07 3.68 -6.27
C ASN A 70 -15.70 4.40 -7.47
N ALA A 71 -16.63 5.32 -7.21
CA ALA A 71 -17.34 6.04 -8.26
C ALA A 71 -16.44 7.02 -9.01
N ILE A 72 -15.52 7.72 -8.32
CA ILE A 72 -14.66 8.74 -8.93
C ILE A 72 -13.67 8.12 -9.93
N GLY A 73 -13.38 6.82 -9.77
CA GLY A 73 -12.57 6.05 -10.72
C GLY A 73 -11.13 6.56 -10.79
N LEU A 74 -10.44 6.56 -9.64
CA LEU A 74 -9.01 6.82 -9.63
C LEU A 74 -8.24 5.71 -10.33
N ASP A 75 -7.18 6.07 -11.05
CA ASP A 75 -6.23 5.09 -11.59
C ASP A 75 -5.34 4.54 -10.45
N PRO A 76 -5.46 3.26 -10.09
CA PRO A 76 -4.65 2.65 -9.02
C PRO A 76 -3.16 2.58 -9.37
N ASN A 77 -2.80 2.70 -10.65
CA ASN A 77 -1.42 2.67 -11.14
C ASN A 77 -0.81 4.07 -11.27
N LYS A 78 -1.59 5.13 -10.99
CA LYS A 78 -1.09 6.50 -11.08
C LYS A 78 0.01 6.73 -10.05
N ARG A 79 1.23 6.92 -10.56
CA ARG A 79 2.39 7.31 -9.75
C ARG A 79 2.34 8.81 -9.51
N TYR A 80 2.59 9.19 -8.27
CA TYR A 80 2.69 10.58 -7.88
C TYR A 80 4.00 11.17 -8.41
N PRO A 81 4.03 12.47 -8.75
CA PRO A 81 5.28 13.13 -9.11
C PRO A 81 6.34 12.86 -8.04
N ILE A 82 7.53 12.44 -8.47
CA ILE A 82 8.66 12.26 -7.57
C ILE A 82 9.12 13.67 -7.16
N PRO A 83 9.19 13.98 -5.85
CA PRO A 83 9.62 15.29 -5.38
C PRO A 83 11.05 15.62 -5.86
N GLU A 84 11.24 16.83 -6.39
CA GLU A 84 12.52 17.27 -6.98
C GLU A 84 13.64 17.39 -5.94
N GLU A 85 13.29 17.45 -4.65
CA GLU A 85 14.21 17.50 -3.52
C GLU A 85 15.09 16.24 -3.42
N GLY A 86 14.67 15.14 -4.08
CA GLY A 86 15.45 13.93 -4.26
C GLY A 86 15.44 12.98 -3.06
N TYR A 87 14.50 13.14 -2.11
CA TYR A 87 14.40 12.27 -0.96
C TYR A 87 13.83 10.89 -1.33
N THR A 88 14.44 9.82 -0.83
CA THR A 88 13.93 8.43 -0.92
C THR A 88 14.12 7.70 0.40
N LEU A 89 13.26 6.71 0.65
CA LEU A 89 13.35 5.84 1.82
C LEU A 89 13.64 4.41 1.39
N ASP A 90 14.73 3.82 1.87
CA ASP A 90 15.04 2.41 1.66
C ASP A 90 14.85 1.65 2.97
N ILE A 91 13.93 0.68 3.01
CA ILE A 91 13.59 -0.11 4.19
C ILE A 91 14.08 -1.54 3.99
N ASP A 92 14.95 -2.00 4.88
CA ASP A 92 15.48 -3.35 4.89
C ASP A 92 14.82 -4.15 6.02
N LEU A 93 14.02 -5.15 5.65
CA LEU A 93 13.23 -5.94 6.60
C LEU A 93 14.07 -6.93 7.41
N GLU A 94 15.20 -7.40 6.86
CA GLU A 94 16.09 -8.34 7.56
C GLU A 94 16.87 -7.62 8.65
N ARG A 95 17.49 -6.50 8.26
CA ARG A 95 18.25 -5.61 9.15
C ARG A 95 17.34 -4.78 10.05
N LYS A 96 16.05 -4.65 9.69
CA LYS A 96 15.02 -3.86 10.40
C LYS A 96 15.47 -2.41 10.57
N ILE A 97 15.87 -1.83 9.46
CA ILE A 97 16.29 -0.43 9.37
C ILE A 97 15.55 0.29 8.26
N LEU A 98 15.41 1.60 8.43
CA LEU A 98 14.97 2.54 7.40
C LEU A 98 16.11 3.52 7.14
N LEU A 99 16.53 3.63 5.90
CA LEU A 99 17.55 4.56 5.42
C LEU A 99 16.84 5.76 4.80
N LEU A 100 17.04 6.95 5.37
CA LEU A 100 16.66 8.20 4.74
C LEU A 100 17.79 8.62 3.80
N LYS A 101 17.46 8.78 2.53
CA LYS A 101 18.42 9.15 1.49
C LYS A 101 18.01 10.43 0.79
N ARG A 102 19.00 11.12 0.25
CA ARG A 102 18.81 12.23 -0.68
C ARG A 102 19.70 11.98 -1.88
N PHE A 103 19.08 11.82 -3.05
CA PHE A 103 19.74 11.31 -4.25
C PHE A 103 20.44 9.97 -3.95
N ASN A 104 21.77 9.91 -4.07
CA ASN A 104 22.56 8.70 -3.84
C ASN A 104 23.21 8.63 -2.45
N GLU A 105 22.99 9.63 -1.60
CA GLU A 105 23.61 9.70 -0.27
C GLU A 105 22.62 9.29 0.82
N THR A 106 23.06 8.42 1.73
CA THR A 106 22.33 8.13 2.97
C THR A 106 22.58 9.26 3.95
N LEU A 107 21.51 9.94 4.34
CA LEU A 107 21.53 11.00 5.36
C LEU A 107 21.47 10.39 6.75
N GLU A 108 20.52 9.47 6.97
CA GLU A 108 20.27 8.88 8.28
C GLU A 108 19.84 7.42 8.21
N THR A 109 20.02 6.71 9.31
CA THR A 109 19.60 5.31 9.48
C THR A 109 18.82 5.14 10.78
N TYR A 110 17.56 4.75 10.67
CA TYR A 110 16.67 4.56 11.81
C TYR A 110 16.41 3.07 12.04
N PRO A 111 16.46 2.58 13.29
CA PRO A 111 15.95 1.26 13.62
C PRO A 111 14.42 1.24 13.52
N VAL A 112 13.84 0.16 13.00
CA VAL A 112 12.39 0.04 12.84
C VAL A 112 11.85 -1.28 13.37
N ALA A 113 10.55 -1.33 13.69
CA ALA A 113 9.82 -2.59 13.78
C ALA A 113 9.06 -2.84 12.49
N VAL A 114 9.02 -4.10 12.07
CA VAL A 114 8.35 -4.52 10.82
C VAL A 114 7.19 -5.47 11.11
N GLY A 115 6.45 -5.83 10.07
CA GLY A 115 5.37 -6.80 10.12
C GLY A 115 5.83 -8.16 10.61
N ARG A 116 4.98 -8.83 11.40
CA ARG A 116 5.15 -10.25 11.75
C ARG A 116 5.04 -11.13 10.49
N PRO A 117 5.58 -12.36 10.50
CA PRO A 117 5.41 -13.30 9.38
C PRO A 117 3.95 -13.49 8.95
N GLU A 118 2.98 -13.45 9.89
CA GLU A 118 1.56 -13.62 9.59
C GLU A 118 0.90 -12.37 8.99
N THR A 119 1.52 -11.20 9.21
CA THR A 119 1.06 -9.88 8.74
C THR A 119 2.26 -9.10 8.21
N PRO A 120 2.84 -9.53 7.08
CA PRO A 120 4.12 -9.05 6.60
C PRO A 120 4.06 -7.58 6.16
N THR A 121 5.21 -6.91 6.25
CA THR A 121 5.40 -5.62 5.59
C THR A 121 5.52 -5.84 4.08
N PRO A 122 4.83 -5.04 3.25
CA PRO A 122 4.78 -5.27 1.80
C PRO A 122 6.10 -4.86 1.13
N VAL A 123 6.89 -5.85 0.70
CA VAL A 123 8.08 -5.65 -0.14
C VAL A 123 7.66 -5.06 -1.50
N GLY A 124 8.42 -4.10 -2.01
CA GLY A 124 8.10 -3.45 -3.28
C GLY A 124 8.54 -1.99 -3.32
N GLU A 125 8.04 -1.28 -4.33
CA GLU A 125 8.25 0.15 -4.52
C GLU A 125 6.95 0.90 -4.33
N TRP A 126 6.94 1.82 -3.37
CA TRP A 126 5.77 2.58 -2.94
C TRP A 126 6.09 4.08 -2.91
N GLN A 127 5.10 4.89 -2.58
CA GLN A 127 5.23 6.33 -2.37
C GLN A 127 4.48 6.76 -1.12
N ILE A 128 4.99 7.77 -0.41
CA ILE A 128 4.27 8.43 0.68
C ILE A 128 3.11 9.23 0.08
N ILE A 129 1.87 8.93 0.46
CA ILE A 129 0.65 9.53 -0.10
C ILE A 129 -0.22 10.24 0.91
N GLN A 130 0.17 10.22 2.17
CA GLN A 130 -0.55 10.92 3.22
C GLN A 130 0.39 11.10 4.40
N LYS A 131 0.24 12.22 5.08
CA LYS A 131 0.94 12.54 6.32
C LYS A 131 -0.10 13.00 7.35
N THR A 132 0.07 12.57 8.60
CA THR A 132 -0.80 12.95 9.71
C THR A 132 0.04 13.24 10.95
N MET A 133 -0.17 14.42 11.52
CA MET A 133 0.44 14.85 12.77
C MET A 133 -0.43 14.44 13.96
N ASN A 134 0.20 13.90 15.01
CA ASN A 134 -0.42 13.47 16.26
C ASN A 134 -1.61 12.49 16.10
N PRO A 135 -1.46 11.37 15.36
CA PRO A 135 -2.51 10.37 15.22
C PRO A 135 -2.85 9.67 16.56
N GLY A 136 -1.90 9.61 17.49
CA GLY A 136 -2.09 9.05 18.82
C GLY A 136 -2.19 7.52 18.87
N GLY A 137 -2.27 6.99 20.09
CA GLY A 137 -2.36 5.56 20.36
C GLY A 137 -1.23 4.75 19.69
N PRO A 138 -1.54 3.63 19.01
CA PRO A 138 -0.53 2.74 18.42
C PRO A 138 0.26 3.37 17.27
N PHE A 139 -0.15 4.56 16.81
CA PHE A 139 0.49 5.29 15.71
C PHE A 139 1.42 6.42 16.19
N GLY A 140 1.49 6.66 17.50
CA GLY A 140 2.41 7.61 18.10
C GLY A 140 2.22 9.05 17.62
N THR A 141 3.32 9.75 17.36
CA THR A 141 3.33 11.20 17.09
C THR A 141 3.16 11.56 15.62
N ARG A 142 3.47 10.66 14.68
CA ARG A 142 3.35 10.89 13.23
C ARG A 142 2.93 9.61 12.52
N TRP A 143 2.17 9.78 11.44
CA TRP A 143 1.80 8.70 10.52
C TRP A 143 2.03 9.14 9.08
N MET A 144 2.63 8.27 8.28
CA MET A 144 2.87 8.47 6.85
C MET A 144 2.39 7.24 6.08
N ARG A 145 1.33 7.39 5.28
CA ARG A 145 0.73 6.28 4.52
C ARG A 145 1.53 6.02 3.25
N ILE A 146 1.73 4.75 2.90
CA ILE A 146 2.24 4.32 1.60
C ILE A 146 1.11 3.82 0.69
N ASN A 147 1.27 3.96 -0.63
CA ASN A 147 0.27 3.63 -1.65
C ASN A 147 0.12 2.12 -1.96
N VAL A 148 0.08 1.29 -0.92
CA VAL A 148 -0.17 -0.14 -1.07
C VAL A 148 -1.66 -0.37 -1.38
N PRO A 149 -2.03 -0.98 -2.53
CA PRO A 149 -3.41 -0.97 -3.00
C PRO A 149 -4.37 -1.84 -2.17
N TRP A 150 -3.86 -2.84 -1.43
CA TRP A 150 -4.67 -3.78 -0.65
C TRP A 150 -4.74 -3.48 0.85
N GLY A 151 -4.18 -2.37 1.34
CA GLY A 151 -4.26 -2.08 2.77
C GLY A 151 -3.75 -0.71 3.22
N GLY A 152 -4.11 -0.37 4.46
CA GLY A 152 -3.62 0.82 5.15
C GLY A 152 -2.22 0.58 5.72
N TYR A 153 -1.20 0.56 4.87
CA TYR A 153 0.19 0.45 5.30
C TYR A 153 0.82 1.84 5.46
N GLY A 154 1.73 1.97 6.42
CA GLY A 154 2.41 3.23 6.66
C GLY A 154 3.64 3.09 7.55
N ILE A 155 4.38 4.19 7.60
CA ILE A 155 5.50 4.44 8.49
C ILE A 155 4.99 5.35 9.60
N HIS A 156 5.16 4.95 10.87
CA HIS A 156 4.57 5.69 11.98
C HIS A 156 5.34 5.55 13.29
N GLY A 157 5.07 6.47 14.22
CA GLY A 157 5.55 6.39 15.60
C GLY A 157 4.88 5.26 16.38
N THR A 158 5.23 5.03 17.64
CA THR A 158 4.66 3.90 18.38
C THR A 158 4.46 4.24 19.85
N ASP A 159 3.46 3.64 20.48
CA ASP A 159 3.29 3.62 21.94
C ASP A 159 4.00 2.42 22.59
N THR A 160 4.51 1.48 21.80
CA THR A 160 5.35 0.34 22.23
C THR A 160 6.79 0.47 21.68
N PRO A 161 7.62 1.38 22.21
CA PRO A 161 9.00 1.60 21.73
C PRO A 161 9.89 0.35 21.83
N GLU A 162 9.61 -0.56 22.75
CA GLU A 162 10.28 -1.85 22.90
C GLU A 162 10.08 -2.80 21.71
N SER A 163 9.13 -2.50 20.81
CA SER A 163 8.94 -3.28 19.57
C SER A 163 9.99 -2.98 18.49
N ILE A 164 10.68 -1.84 18.57
CA ILE A 164 11.66 -1.42 17.58
C ILE A 164 12.83 -2.41 17.52
N GLY A 165 13.26 -2.78 16.32
CA GLY A 165 14.25 -3.84 16.09
C GLY A 165 13.67 -5.25 16.04
N THR A 166 12.33 -5.41 16.00
CA THR A 166 11.66 -6.72 15.95
C THR A 166 10.59 -6.81 14.85
N ALA A 167 10.15 -8.03 14.53
CA ALA A 167 8.97 -8.26 13.69
C ALA A 167 7.74 -8.37 14.61
N ALA A 168 7.01 -7.27 14.78
CA ALA A 168 5.98 -7.14 15.81
C ALA A 168 4.68 -6.45 15.34
N SER A 169 4.73 -5.73 14.22
CA SER A 169 3.59 -4.95 13.73
C SER A 169 2.63 -5.81 12.90
N ARG A 170 1.50 -5.21 12.49
CA ARG A 170 0.52 -5.80 11.56
C ARG A 170 0.83 -5.48 10.09
N GLY A 171 2.10 -5.24 9.76
CA GLY A 171 2.59 -4.92 8.42
C GLY A 171 3.11 -3.49 8.27
N CYS A 172 2.75 -2.58 9.18
CA CYS A 172 3.27 -1.21 9.18
C CYS A 172 4.72 -1.14 9.69
N ILE A 173 5.42 -0.07 9.33
CA ILE A 173 6.79 0.19 9.79
C ILE A 173 6.70 1.12 11.00
N ARG A 174 7.12 0.62 12.16
CA ARG A 174 7.14 1.42 13.40
C ARG A 174 8.50 2.04 13.60
N MET A 175 8.52 3.28 14.06
CA MET A 175 9.70 4.05 14.41
C MET A 175 9.58 4.57 15.84
N PHE A 176 10.70 4.93 16.45
CA PHE A 176 10.64 5.76 17.66
C PHE A 176 9.95 7.10 17.33
N ASN A 177 9.23 7.66 18.32
CA ASN A 177 8.47 8.89 18.10
C ASN A 177 9.37 10.08 17.74
N GLU A 178 10.60 10.11 18.26
CA GLU A 178 11.61 11.13 17.93
C GLU A 178 12.05 11.00 16.47
N ASP A 179 12.46 9.79 16.05
CA ASP A 179 12.87 9.48 14.68
C ASP A 179 11.78 9.80 13.65
N VAL A 180 10.53 9.43 13.92
CA VAL A 180 9.44 9.68 12.96
C VAL A 180 9.07 11.16 12.88
N ASN A 181 9.28 11.94 13.95
CA ASN A 181 9.06 13.39 13.90
C ASN A 181 10.05 14.03 12.93
N GLU A 182 11.33 13.67 13.04
CA GLU A 182 12.38 14.14 12.13
C GLU A 182 12.11 13.70 10.69
N LEU A 183 11.88 12.40 10.47
CA LEU A 183 11.60 11.87 9.14
C LEU A 183 10.40 12.58 8.51
N TYR A 184 9.32 12.76 9.27
CA TYR A 184 8.12 13.45 8.84
C TYR A 184 8.41 14.88 8.41
N ASP A 185 9.25 15.63 9.11
CA ASP A 185 9.53 17.01 8.75
C ASP A 185 10.43 17.11 7.50
N ILE A 186 11.21 16.07 7.20
CA ILE A 186 12.12 16.02 6.05
C ILE A 186 11.43 15.59 4.77
N VAL A 187 10.66 14.49 4.79
CA VAL A 187 10.19 13.89 3.53
C VAL A 187 8.89 14.52 3.02
N PRO A 188 8.87 15.02 1.77
CA PRO A 188 7.63 15.47 1.15
C PRO A 188 6.69 14.31 0.82
N LEU A 189 5.44 14.66 0.54
CA LEU A 189 4.50 13.74 -0.07
C LEU A 189 5.00 13.37 -1.49
N GLY A 190 4.74 12.14 -1.94
CA GLY A 190 5.28 11.59 -3.19
C GLY A 190 6.65 10.91 -3.05
N THR A 191 7.34 11.08 -1.90
CA THR A 191 8.65 10.45 -1.63
C THR A 191 8.61 8.95 -1.90
N PRO A 192 9.49 8.43 -2.79
CA PRO A 192 9.63 7.00 -3.04
C PRO A 192 10.06 6.24 -1.79
N VAL A 193 9.45 5.07 -1.59
CA VAL A 193 9.73 4.13 -0.51
C VAL A 193 10.02 2.76 -1.13
N LYS A 194 11.26 2.30 -1.04
CA LYS A 194 11.65 0.96 -1.46
C LYS A 194 11.73 0.05 -0.24
N ILE A 195 10.99 -1.05 -0.24
CA ILE A 195 11.00 -2.05 0.83
C ILE A 195 11.61 -3.34 0.28
N THR A 196 12.68 -3.83 0.92
CA THR A 196 13.43 -5.02 0.51
C THR A 196 13.59 -6.02 1.66
N GLY A 197 13.70 -7.30 1.33
CA GLY A 197 13.86 -8.43 2.25
C GLY A 197 13.14 -9.66 1.71
N GLU A 198 13.32 -10.82 2.35
CA GLU A 198 12.70 -12.06 1.87
C GLU A 198 11.16 -11.97 1.83
N ASN A 199 10.63 -12.17 0.62
CA ASN A 199 9.19 -12.24 0.30
C ASN A 199 8.55 -13.58 0.68
N ILE A 200 9.34 -14.56 1.12
CA ILE A 200 8.81 -15.86 1.54
C ILE A 200 8.44 -15.73 3.00
N THR A 201 7.31 -15.10 3.23
CA THR A 201 6.60 -15.34 4.47
C THR A 201 6.32 -16.83 4.51
N GLY A 202 6.74 -17.56 5.53
CA GLY A 202 6.27 -18.93 5.79
C GLY A 202 4.74 -19.01 6.05
N ARG A 203 4.01 -17.98 5.63
CA ARG A 203 2.58 -17.79 5.76
C ARG A 203 1.88 -18.70 4.78
N ILE A 204 1.13 -19.63 5.35
CA ILE A 204 0.24 -20.51 4.63
C ILE A 204 -0.96 -19.67 4.15
N LEU A 205 -1.20 -19.61 2.85
CA LEU A 205 -2.37 -18.92 2.31
C LEU A 205 -3.55 -19.87 2.21
N ASP A 206 -4.63 -19.48 2.85
CA ASP A 206 -5.95 -20.09 2.70
C ASP A 206 -7.01 -18.99 2.84
N VAL A 207 -8.25 -19.31 2.53
CA VAL A 207 -9.39 -18.40 2.65
C VAL A 207 -9.47 -17.83 4.07
N GLY A 208 -9.51 -16.50 4.14
CA GLY A 208 -9.53 -15.75 5.40
C GLY A 208 -8.16 -15.38 5.95
N VAL A 209 -7.05 -15.72 5.27
CA VAL A 209 -5.73 -15.17 5.58
C VAL A 209 -5.74 -13.65 5.42
N ALA A 210 -4.94 -12.94 6.22
CA ALA A 210 -4.82 -11.49 6.11
C ALA A 210 -4.32 -11.09 4.71
N PRO A 211 -4.82 -9.99 4.10
CA PRO A 211 -4.30 -9.53 2.82
C PRO A 211 -2.80 -9.26 2.85
N GLY A 212 -2.12 -9.42 1.72
CA GLY A 212 -0.67 -9.27 1.66
C GLY A 212 -0.05 -9.32 0.27
N GLN A 213 1.22 -8.91 0.20
CA GLN A 213 2.03 -8.94 -1.03
C GLN A 213 2.20 -10.36 -1.58
N ASP A 214 2.28 -11.35 -0.71
CA ASP A 214 2.36 -12.77 -1.03
C ASP A 214 1.11 -13.27 -1.76
N VAL A 215 -0.09 -12.90 -1.29
CA VAL A 215 -1.36 -13.17 -1.98
C VAL A 215 -1.41 -12.44 -3.32
N PHE A 216 -1.01 -11.17 -3.35
CA PHE A 216 -0.90 -10.39 -4.59
C PHE A 216 0.03 -11.08 -5.59
N THR A 217 1.19 -11.57 -5.12
CA THR A 217 2.18 -12.27 -5.93
C THR A 217 1.63 -13.59 -6.45
N VAL A 218 0.96 -14.39 -5.62
CA VAL A 218 0.30 -15.64 -6.02
C VAL A 218 -0.76 -15.38 -7.09
N LYS A 219 -1.64 -14.40 -6.88
CA LYS A 219 -2.64 -13.97 -7.89
C LYS A 219 -1.97 -13.57 -9.20
N THR A 220 -0.92 -12.75 -9.13
CA THR A 220 -0.16 -12.31 -10.31
C THR A 220 0.42 -13.50 -11.08
N ILE A 221 1.12 -14.41 -10.39
CA ILE A 221 1.73 -15.59 -11.01
C ILE A 221 0.66 -16.48 -11.64
N LEU A 222 -0.43 -16.75 -10.92
CA LEU A 222 -1.51 -17.57 -11.45
C LEU A 222 -2.20 -16.93 -12.65
N THR A 223 -2.35 -15.60 -12.68
CA THR A 223 -2.84 -14.89 -13.87
C THR A 223 -1.87 -14.99 -15.04
N GLU A 224 -0.58 -14.76 -14.82
CA GLU A 224 0.47 -14.89 -15.84
C GLU A 224 0.51 -16.31 -16.44
N LEU A 225 0.32 -17.32 -15.60
CA LEU A 225 0.30 -18.74 -16.00
C LEU A 225 -1.07 -19.20 -16.54
N GLY A 226 -2.09 -18.33 -16.59
CA GLY A 226 -3.40 -18.62 -17.15
C GLY A 226 -4.37 -19.39 -16.25
N TYR A 227 -4.13 -19.43 -14.94
CA TYR A 227 -4.99 -20.10 -13.95
C TYR A 227 -6.00 -19.16 -13.27
N TYR A 228 -5.80 -17.84 -13.32
CA TYR A 228 -6.63 -16.86 -12.61
C TYR A 228 -6.96 -15.63 -13.46
N GLU A 229 -8.24 -15.27 -13.57
CA GLU A 229 -8.73 -14.13 -14.37
C GLU A 229 -9.40 -13.03 -13.51
N GLY A 230 -9.39 -13.17 -12.19
CA GLY A 230 -10.05 -12.24 -11.26
C GLY A 230 -9.21 -11.01 -10.86
N GLU A 231 -9.72 -10.22 -9.89
CA GLU A 231 -9.03 -9.01 -9.41
C GLU A 231 -7.74 -9.34 -8.63
N ILE A 232 -6.64 -8.63 -8.96
CA ILE A 232 -5.36 -8.72 -8.23
C ILE A 232 -5.34 -7.69 -7.10
N ASP A 233 -5.95 -8.04 -5.97
CA ASP A 233 -6.22 -7.14 -4.84
C ASP A 233 -5.59 -7.59 -3.51
N GLY A 234 -4.68 -8.58 -3.54
CA GLY A 234 -3.99 -9.10 -2.36
C GLY A 234 -4.89 -9.85 -1.37
N ILE A 235 -6.16 -10.15 -1.71
CA ILE A 235 -7.11 -10.90 -0.88
C ILE A 235 -7.16 -12.36 -1.32
N TYR A 236 -7.12 -13.30 -0.37
CA TYR A 236 -7.24 -14.73 -0.66
C TYR A 236 -8.68 -15.21 -0.46
N ASP A 237 -9.47 -15.16 -1.53
CA ASP A 237 -10.88 -15.57 -1.58
C ASP A 237 -11.06 -17.01 -2.14
N GLU A 238 -12.31 -17.45 -2.27
CA GLU A 238 -12.62 -18.79 -2.83
C GLU A 238 -12.27 -18.90 -4.32
N GLU A 239 -12.26 -17.79 -5.05
CA GLU A 239 -11.92 -17.79 -6.48
C GLU A 239 -10.44 -18.12 -6.68
N ILE A 240 -9.55 -17.44 -5.95
CA ILE A 240 -8.12 -17.76 -6.00
C ILE A 240 -7.82 -19.14 -5.42
N LYS A 241 -8.58 -19.60 -4.42
CA LYS A 241 -8.44 -20.96 -3.88
C LYS A 241 -8.67 -22.02 -4.95
N GLU A 242 -9.67 -21.85 -5.82
CA GLU A 242 -9.91 -22.76 -6.95
C GLU A 242 -8.83 -22.66 -8.04
N ALA A 243 -8.30 -21.47 -8.30
CA ALA A 243 -7.16 -21.31 -9.20
C ALA A 243 -5.91 -22.02 -8.66
N VAL A 244 -5.63 -21.92 -7.36
CA VAL A 244 -4.54 -22.64 -6.69
C VAL A 244 -4.76 -24.15 -6.75
N ARG A 245 -5.99 -24.64 -6.54
CA ARG A 245 -6.31 -26.08 -6.71
C ARG A 245 -6.01 -26.56 -8.12
N SER A 246 -6.38 -25.77 -9.12
CA SER A 246 -6.16 -26.12 -10.53
C SER A 246 -4.66 -26.20 -10.84
N PHE A 247 -3.89 -25.20 -10.43
CA PHE A 247 -2.43 -25.21 -10.52
C PHE A 247 -1.82 -26.42 -9.79
N GLN A 248 -2.22 -26.67 -8.55
CA GLN A 248 -1.71 -27.80 -7.76
C GLN A 248 -1.98 -29.15 -8.44
N ARG A 249 -3.14 -29.33 -9.08
CA ARG A 249 -3.46 -30.56 -9.84
C ARG A 249 -2.51 -30.74 -11.02
N ASP A 250 -2.27 -29.68 -11.78
CA ASP A 250 -1.45 -29.74 -12.99
C ASP A 250 0.03 -30.02 -12.68
N PHE A 251 0.50 -29.65 -11.48
CA PHE A 251 1.86 -29.91 -11.00
C PHE A 251 1.98 -31.06 -9.99
N ASN A 252 0.97 -31.95 -9.91
CA ASN A 252 0.97 -33.13 -9.02
C ASN A 252 1.25 -32.81 -7.54
N LEU A 253 0.79 -31.66 -7.05
CA LEU A 253 0.79 -31.28 -5.65
C LEU A 253 -0.52 -31.75 -4.97
N ILE A 254 -0.59 -31.64 -3.64
CA ILE A 254 -1.86 -31.80 -2.92
C ILE A 254 -2.77 -30.63 -3.34
N ALA A 255 -3.86 -30.94 -4.04
CA ALA A 255 -4.81 -29.95 -4.55
C ALA A 255 -5.83 -29.51 -3.48
N ASP A 256 -5.33 -29.00 -2.36
CA ASP A 256 -6.15 -28.51 -1.23
C ASP A 256 -6.59 -27.05 -1.41
N GLY A 257 -5.94 -26.31 -2.31
CA GLY A 257 -6.14 -24.88 -2.51
C GLY A 257 -5.40 -24.04 -1.48
N ILE A 258 -4.40 -24.62 -0.81
CA ILE A 258 -3.60 -23.96 0.22
C ILE A 258 -2.20 -23.67 -0.34
N VAL A 259 -1.77 -22.41 -0.25
CA VAL A 259 -0.40 -22.05 -0.66
C VAL A 259 0.54 -22.20 0.52
N GLY A 260 1.11 -23.39 0.65
CA GLY A 260 2.27 -23.65 1.51
C GLY A 260 3.59 -23.59 0.73
N VAL A 261 4.71 -23.92 1.41
CA VAL A 261 6.06 -23.85 0.84
C VAL A 261 6.20 -24.59 -0.50
N ASN A 262 5.60 -25.77 -0.64
CA ASN A 262 5.68 -26.55 -1.87
C ASN A 262 4.93 -25.86 -3.02
N THR A 263 3.76 -25.29 -2.74
CA THR A 263 2.97 -24.54 -3.73
C THR A 263 3.72 -23.27 -4.15
N TYR A 264 4.31 -22.52 -3.21
CA TYR A 264 5.12 -21.34 -3.52
C TYR A 264 6.31 -21.65 -4.43
N ASN A 265 7.11 -22.66 -4.06
CA ASN A 265 8.28 -23.05 -4.83
C ASN A 265 7.90 -23.45 -6.25
N MET A 266 6.79 -24.17 -6.41
CA MET A 266 6.31 -24.56 -7.73
C MET A 266 5.80 -23.36 -8.52
N LEU A 267 5.01 -22.46 -7.91
CA LEU A 267 4.55 -21.22 -8.58
C LEU A 267 5.72 -20.40 -9.12
N GLN A 268 6.76 -20.20 -8.30
CA GLN A 268 7.97 -19.49 -8.73
C GLN A 268 8.67 -20.21 -9.88
N LEU A 269 8.94 -21.52 -9.73
CA LEU A 269 9.58 -22.31 -10.78
C LEU A 269 8.80 -22.29 -12.10
N SER A 270 7.48 -22.41 -12.05
CA SER A 270 6.61 -22.36 -13.21
C SER A 270 6.61 -20.98 -13.87
N ARG A 271 6.58 -19.91 -13.08
CA ARG A 271 6.68 -18.53 -13.57
C ARG A 271 8.01 -18.28 -14.29
N ASP A 272 9.12 -18.69 -13.68
CA ASP A 272 10.46 -18.52 -14.23
C ASP A 272 10.63 -19.27 -15.55
N GLN A 273 10.06 -20.47 -15.64
CA GLN A 273 10.02 -21.27 -16.88
C GLN A 273 9.14 -20.64 -17.96
N PHE A 274 8.02 -20.03 -17.59
CA PHE A 274 7.08 -19.41 -18.53
C PHE A 274 7.66 -18.17 -19.22
N PHE A 275 8.43 -17.35 -18.49
CA PHE A 275 9.05 -16.13 -19.03
C PHE A 275 10.47 -16.31 -19.59
N ASP A 276 10.95 -17.56 -19.68
CA ASP A 276 12.30 -17.92 -20.17
C ASP A 276 13.42 -17.08 -19.51
N ILE A 277 13.29 -16.82 -18.20
CA ILE A 277 14.38 -16.21 -17.42
C ILE A 277 15.39 -17.32 -17.10
N ARG A 278 16.02 -17.83 -18.15
CA ARG A 278 17.31 -18.50 -18.02
C ARG A 278 18.34 -17.41 -17.94
N GLU A 279 18.84 -17.10 -16.75
CA GLU A 279 20.26 -16.76 -16.56
C GLU A 279 20.73 -17.31 -15.19
N PRO A 280 22.01 -17.72 -15.11
CA PRO A 280 22.54 -18.74 -14.19
C PRO A 280 22.74 -18.31 -12.73
#